data_AF-A0A959BSG7-F1
#
_entry.id   AF-A0A959BSG7-F1
#
_cell.length_a   1.000
_cell.length_b   1.000
_cell.length_c   1.000
_cell.angle_alpha   90.00
_cell.angle_beta   90.00
_cell.angle_gamma   90.00
#
_symmetry.space_group_name_H-M   'P 1'
#
loop_
_entity.id
_entity.type
_entity.pdbx_description
1 polymer ?
#
loop_
_entity_poly.entity_id
_entity_poly.type
_entity_poly.pdbx_seq_one_letter_code
_entity_poly.pdbx_strand_id
1 'polypeptide(L)' 'MKRWLYLLLLISFSSCKTEKANTELARWEQQAANITIIRDNFGVPHVYGKTDADAVFGLLYAQCEDDFQRVEQNYIWAIG' A
#
# COMPACT_ATOMS: atom_id res chain seq x y z
N MET A 1 10.94 -12.04 -48.32
CA MET A 1 11.28 -12.79 -47.08
C MET A 1 11.96 -11.92 -46.02
N LYS A 2 13.07 -11.21 -46.33
CA LYS A 2 13.77 -10.35 -45.35
C LYS A 2 12.93 -9.17 -44.79
N ARG A 3 12.03 -8.58 -45.60
CA ARG A 3 11.11 -7.50 -45.15
C ARG A 3 10.12 -7.94 -44.06
N TRP A 4 9.72 -9.21 -44.05
CA TRP A 4 8.86 -9.78 -43.01
C TRP A 4 9.63 -10.07 -41.72
N LEU A 5 10.91 -10.44 -41.84
CA LEU A 5 11.83 -10.58 -40.71
C LEU A 5 12.03 -9.25 -39.96
N TYR A 6 12.19 -8.13 -40.68
CA TYR A 6 12.31 -6.80 -40.06
C TYR A 6 11.00 -6.33 -39.40
N LEU A 7 9.84 -6.68 -39.97
CA LEU A 7 8.52 -6.41 -39.38
C LEU A 7 8.31 -7.21 -38.09
N LEU A 8 8.71 -8.48 -38.06
CA LEU A 8 8.67 -9.32 -36.85
C LEU A 8 9.64 -8.81 -35.76
N LEU A 9 10.83 -8.32 -36.14
CA LEU A 9 11.80 -7.75 -35.21
C LEU A 9 11.30 -6.45 -34.57
N LEU A 10 10.57 -5.61 -35.32
CA LEU A 10 9.96 -4.36 -34.84
C LEU A 10 8.81 -4.60 -33.85
N ILE A 11 8.01 -5.67 -34.03
CA ILE A 11 6.90 -6.01 -33.14
C ILE A 11 7.41 -6.50 -31.77
N SER A 12 8.53 -7.22 -31.74
CA SER A 12 9.13 -7.73 -30.49
C SER A 12 9.66 -6.63 -29.56
N PHE A 13 10.02 -5.45 -30.09
CA PHE A 13 10.49 -4.31 -29.28
C PHE A 13 9.35 -3.52 -28.60
N SER A 14 8.10 -3.66 -29.05
CA SER A 14 6.95 -2.97 -28.44
C SER A 14 6.36 -3.69 -27.21
N SER A 15 6.90 -4.85 -26.82
CA SER A 15 6.37 -5.64 -25.70
C SER A 15 7.00 -5.30 -24.34
N CYS A 16 7.49 -4.07 -24.16
CA CYS A 16 7.96 -3.59 -22.85
C CYS A 16 6.86 -2.71 -22.23
N LYS A 17 5.93 -3.31 -21.48
CA LYS A 17 5.01 -2.56 -20.62
C LYS A 17 5.69 -2.33 -19.26
N THR A 18 6.20 -1.13 -19.05
CA THR A 18 6.65 -0.63 -17.74
C THR A 18 5.56 0.25 -17.15
N GLU A 19 4.64 -0.32 -16.37
CA GLU A 19 3.70 0.46 -15.56
C GLU A 19 3.20 -0.38 -14.38
N LYS A 20 3.78 -0.19 -13.19
CA LYS A 20 3.21 -0.62 -11.90
C LYS A 20 3.70 0.20 -10.70
N ALA A 21 4.83 0.90 -10.82
CA ALA A 21 5.40 1.63 -9.67
C ALA A 21 4.50 2.78 -9.17
N ASN A 22 3.79 3.47 -10.06
CA ASN A 22 3.00 4.65 -9.71
C ASN A 22 1.55 4.33 -9.31
N THR A 23 1.04 3.13 -9.61
CA THR A 23 -0.36 2.78 -9.35
C THR A 23 -0.63 2.45 -7.89
N GLU A 24 0.31 1.78 -7.22
CA GLU A 24 0.16 1.41 -5.81
C GLU A 24 0.29 2.62 -4.89
N LEU A 25 1.20 3.54 -5.19
CA LEU A 25 1.35 4.78 -4.43
C LEU A 25 0.05 5.60 -4.48
N ALA A 26 -0.49 5.82 -5.67
CA ALA A 26 -1.76 6.54 -5.84
C ALA A 26 -2.92 5.86 -5.09
N ARG A 27 -2.96 4.52 -5.09
CA ARG A 27 -3.94 3.74 -4.34
C ARG A 27 -3.81 3.96 -2.82
N TRP A 28 -2.58 3.95 -2.29
CA TRP A 28 -2.32 4.21 -0.87
C TRP A 28 -2.65 5.64 -0.48
N GLU A 29 -2.28 6.63 -1.29
CA GLU A 29 -2.63 8.03 -1.08
C GLU A 29 -4.14 8.22 -1.02
N GLN A 30 -4.88 7.58 -1.93
CA GLN A 30 -6.34 7.60 -1.93
C GLN A 30 -6.93 6.96 -0.67
N GLN A 31 -6.38 5.83 -0.21
CA GLN A 31 -6.84 5.17 1.01
C GLN A 31 -6.52 6.03 2.25
N ALA A 32 -5.32 6.59 2.35
CA ALA A 32 -4.91 7.48 3.44
C ALA A 32 -5.80 8.73 3.51
N ALA A 33 -6.21 9.28 2.36
CA ALA A 33 -7.13 10.43 2.30
C ALA A 33 -8.54 10.13 2.87
N ASN A 34 -8.90 8.86 3.08
CA ASN A 34 -10.15 8.46 3.72
C ASN A 34 -10.03 8.30 5.25
N ILE A 35 -8.83 8.45 5.81
CA ILE A 35 -8.50 8.14 7.20
C ILE A 35 -8.04 9.42 7.88
N THR A 36 -8.49 9.63 9.12
CA THR A 36 -8.03 10.70 9.98
C THR A 36 -7.72 10.14 11.36
N ILE A 37 -6.50 10.39 11.84
CA ILE A 37 -6.04 9.96 13.17
C ILE A 37 -5.80 11.24 13.98
N ILE A 38 -6.54 11.41 15.07
CA ILE A 38 -6.38 12.53 16.00
C ILE A 38 -5.87 11.97 17.32
N ARG A 39 -4.75 12.48 17.82
CA ARG A 39 -4.23 12.08 19.13
C ARG A 39 -4.63 13.08 20.20
N ASP A 40 -5.06 12.56 21.35
CA ASP A 40 -5.35 13.39 22.52
C ASP A 40 -4.07 13.83 23.25
N ASN A 41 -4.23 14.50 24.40
CA ASN A 41 -3.11 15.00 25.21
C ASN A 41 -2.23 13.89 25.80
N PHE A 42 -2.70 12.64 25.83
CA PHE A 42 -1.98 11.47 26.31
C PHE A 42 -1.44 10.61 25.16
N GLY A 43 -1.66 11.04 23.90
CA GLY A 43 -1.23 10.33 22.72
C GLY A 43 -2.21 9.24 22.25
N VAL A 44 -3.38 9.10 22.88
CA VAL A 44 -4.37 8.06 22.53
C VAL A 44 -4.96 8.39 21.15
N PRO A 45 -4.92 7.46 20.17
CA PRO A 45 -5.44 7.72 18.84
C PRO A 45 -6.97 7.56 18.77
N HIS A 46 -7.63 8.61 18.29
CA HIS A 46 -9.02 8.59 17.83
C HIS A 46 -9.03 8.48 16.30
N VAL A 47 -9.43 7.31 15.78
CA VAL A 47 -9.37 6.99 14.35
C VAL A 47 -10.75 7.12 13.72
N TYR A 48 -10.81 7.87 12.62
CA TYR A 48 -12.01 8.05 11.80
C TYR A 48 -11.71 7.56 10.38
N GLY A 49 -12.54 6.65 9.86
CA GLY A 49 -12.48 6.16 8.48
C GLY A 49 -13.83 6.32 7.79
N LYS A 50 -13.84 6.43 6.45
CA LYS A 50 -15.09 6.42 5.67
C LYS A 50 -15.77 5.06 5.64
N THR A 51 -15.00 4.00 5.82
CA THR A 51 -15.46 2.61 5.90
C THR A 51 -14.83 1.91 7.10
N ASP A 52 -15.39 0.79 7.54
CA ASP A 52 -14.82 -0.01 8.63
C ASP A 52 -13.39 -0.48 8.28
N ALA A 53 -13.13 -0.80 7.00
CA ALA A 53 -11.81 -1.18 6.54
C ALA A 53 -10.79 -0.04 6.69
N ASP A 54 -11.19 1.20 6.37
CA ASP A 54 -10.34 2.39 6.56
C ASP A 54 -10.08 2.64 8.06
N ALA A 55 -11.10 2.47 8.91
CA ALA A 55 -10.96 2.66 10.35
C ALA A 55 -10.02 1.62 10.99
N VAL A 56 -10.15 0.34 10.62
CA VAL A 56 -9.26 -0.73 11.11
C VAL A 56 -7.84 -0.55 10.59
N PHE A 57 -7.67 -0.11 9.34
CA PHE A 57 -6.34 0.22 8.81
C PHE A 57 -5.68 1.33 9.63
N GLY A 58 -6.40 2.44 9.89
CA GLY A 58 -5.89 3.55 10.71
C GLY A 58 -5.58 3.15 12.15
N LEU A 59 -6.38 2.26 12.74
CA LEU A 59 -6.15 1.71 14.08
C LEU A 59 -4.81 0.96 14.15
N LEU A 60 -4.58 0.02 13.24
CA LEU A 60 -3.34 -0.75 13.21
C LEU A 60 -2.14 0.11 12.83
N TYR A 61 -2.33 1.09 11.95
CA TYR A 61 -1.29 2.06 11.62
C TYR A 61 -0.84 2.83 12.86
N ALA A 62 -1.77 3.39 13.64
CA ALA A 62 -1.46 4.09 14.89
C ALA A 62 -0.76 3.19 15.93
N GLN A 63 -1.16 1.92 16.03
CA GLN A 63 -0.47 0.95 16.90
C GLN A 63 0.98 0.70 16.47
N CYS A 64 1.23 0.59 15.17
CA CYS A 64 2.57 0.43 14.62
C CYS A 64 3.42 1.69 14.84
N GLU A 65 2.84 2.88 14.74
CA GLU A 65 3.56 4.13 15.08
C GLU A 65 3.98 4.15 16.56
N ASP A 66 3.15 3.63 17.46
CA ASP A 66 3.39 3.67 18.90
C ASP A 66 4.36 2.57 19.37
N ASP A 67 4.22 1.34 18.86
CA ASP A 67 5.06 0.21 19.25
C ASP A 67 5.06 -0.92 18.20
N PHE A 68 5.73 -0.67 17.07
CA PHE A 68 5.86 -1.66 16.01
C PHE A 68 6.49 -2.97 16.50
N GLN A 69 7.49 -2.91 17.38
CA GLN A 69 8.19 -4.10 17.88
C GLN A 69 7.24 -5.06 18.61
N ARG A 70 6.33 -4.52 19.42
CA ARG A 70 5.30 -5.34 20.08
C ARG A 70 4.32 -5.92 19.07
N VAL A 71 3.89 -5.15 18.07
CA VAL A 71 3.00 -5.65 17.01
C VAL A 71 3.67 -6.82 16.27
N GLU A 72 4.90 -6.64 15.80
CA GLU A 72 5.68 -7.68 15.12
C GLU A 72 5.86 -8.92 16.02
N GLN A 73 6.25 -8.74 17.27
CA GLN A 73 6.45 -9.85 18.20
C GLN A 73 5.16 -10.65 18.44
N ASN A 74 4.01 -9.98 18.54
CA ASN A 74 2.71 -10.63 18.68
C ASN A 74 2.39 -11.52 17.47
N TYR A 75 2.70 -11.05 16.26
CA TYR A 75 2.51 -11.87 15.05
C TYR A 75 3.43 -13.08 15.07
N ILE A 76 4.74 -12.91 15.32
CA ILE A 76 5.69 -14.02 15.43
C ILE A 76 5.20 -15.07 16.44
N TRP A 77 4.70 -14.65 17.60
CA TRP A 77 4.17 -15.59 18.59
C TRP A 77 2.89 -16.29 18.15
N ALA A 78 2.02 -15.60 17.43
CA ALA A 78 0.74 -16.15 16.99
C ALA A 78 0.86 -17.11 15.80
N ILE A 79 1.80 -16.87 14.88
CA ILE A 79 1.90 -17.63 13.62
C ILE A 79 3.18 -18.47 13.47
N GLY A 80 4.15 -18.35 14.37
CA GLY A 80 5.43 -19.08 14.35
C GLY A 80 6.48 -18.45 13.46
#